data_AF-A0A6N4VEZ1-F1
#
_entry.id   AF-A0A6N4VEZ1-F1
#
_cell.length_a   1.000
_cell.length_b   1.000
_cell.length_c   1.000
_cell.angle_alpha   90.00
_cell.angle_beta   90.00
_cell.angle_gamma   90.00
#
_symmetry.space_group_name_H-M   'P 1'
#
loop_
_entity.id
_entity.type
_entity.pdbx_description
1 polymer ?
#
loop_
_entity_poly.entity_id
_entity_poly.type
_entity_poly.pdbx_seq_one_letter_code
_entity_poly.pdbx_strand_id
1 'polypeptide(L)'
;MDHALETSTERLRDHLRRPHAGQRNHLTEDAAYTVNLTDPVEMPEKRKKYDREFREGAVRIVEETGKPIAAVARDLGVHEGTLGNWVARAREAREGRGELTRDDLEELKRLRREVAELRMERDVLKRSVVLWVKEATK
;
A
#
# COMPACT_ATOMS: atom_id res chain seq x y z
N MET A 1 -36.91 -18.40 -59.06
CA MET A 1 -37.84 -19.35 -59.72
C MET A 1 -38.10 -20.43 -58.69
N ASP A 2 -39.16 -20.40 -57.89
CA ASP A 2 -40.49 -19.88 -58.18
C ASP A 2 -41.20 -19.32 -56.94
N HIS A 3 -41.88 -18.21 -57.19
CA HIS A 3 -43.01 -17.74 -56.42
C HIS A 3 -44.18 -18.73 -56.55
N ALA A 4 -45.14 -18.56 -55.63
CA ALA A 4 -46.51 -19.05 -55.68
C ALA A 4 -46.71 -20.44 -55.08
N LEU A 5 -47.08 -20.45 -53.80
CA LEU A 5 -48.49 -20.60 -53.44
C LEU A 5 -48.83 -19.67 -52.28
N GLU A 6 -49.03 -18.40 -52.65
CA GLU A 6 -49.89 -17.49 -51.93
C GLU A 6 -51.28 -17.65 -52.54
N THR A 7 -52.28 -17.90 -51.72
CA THR A 7 -53.67 -17.44 -51.91
C THR A 7 -54.49 -18.00 -50.75
N SER A 8 -54.96 -17.10 -49.91
CA SER A 8 -56.37 -16.70 -49.99
C SER A 8 -57.22 -17.75 -49.26
N THR A 9 -57.62 -17.49 -48.03
CA THR A 9 -58.64 -16.49 -47.75
C THR A 9 -58.55 -16.23 -46.26
N GLU A 10 -58.15 -15.06 -45.79
CA GLU A 10 -59.02 -13.90 -45.77
C GLU A 10 -60.50 -14.31 -45.68
N ARG A 11 -60.89 -14.82 -44.51
CA ARG A 11 -62.25 -14.59 -44.04
C ARG A 11 -62.25 -14.07 -42.62
N LEU A 12 -62.47 -12.77 -42.58
CA LEU A 12 -63.55 -12.21 -41.79
C LEU A 12 -63.26 -12.31 -40.28
N ARG A 13 -62.58 -11.31 -39.70
CA ARG A 13 -63.22 -10.01 -39.45
C ARG A 13 -64.63 -10.23 -38.90
N ASP A 14 -64.70 -10.70 -37.66
CA ASP A 14 -65.84 -10.42 -36.80
C ASP A 14 -65.30 -9.58 -35.63
N HIS A 15 -65.21 -8.28 -35.85
CA HIS A 15 -66.25 -7.33 -35.45
C HIS A 15 -66.33 -7.16 -33.92
N LEU A 16 -65.84 -5.98 -33.54
CA LEU A 16 -66.51 -5.11 -32.57
C LEU A 16 -66.37 -5.49 -31.08
N ARG A 17 -65.23 -5.11 -30.50
CA ARG A 17 -65.28 -4.36 -29.22
C ARG A 17 -64.06 -3.48 -28.96
N ARG A 18 -64.11 -2.25 -29.48
CA ARG A 18 -63.66 -1.06 -28.74
C ARG A 18 -64.86 -0.10 -28.76
N PRO A 19 -65.17 0.65 -27.67
CA PRO A 19 -64.23 1.63 -27.10
C PRO A 19 -64.26 1.88 -25.56
N HIS A 20 -63.21 2.60 -25.11
CA HIS A 20 -63.05 3.60 -24.02
C HIS A 20 -63.63 3.32 -22.61
N ALA A 21 -62.92 3.54 -21.50
CA ALA A 21 -62.13 4.72 -21.14
C ALA A 21 -61.21 4.45 -19.93
N GLY A 22 -60.08 5.16 -19.91
CA GLY A 22 -59.50 5.75 -18.69
C GLY A 22 -58.89 4.84 -17.63
N GLN A 23 -57.58 4.62 -17.69
CA GLN A 23 -56.67 5.21 -16.71
C GLN A 23 -55.22 5.00 -17.14
N ARG A 24 -54.57 6.12 -17.47
CA ARG A 24 -53.11 6.25 -17.48
C ARG A 24 -52.64 6.04 -16.05
N ASN A 25 -52.05 4.90 -15.73
CA ASN A 25 -51.10 4.84 -14.63
C ASN A 25 -49.72 4.73 -15.25
N HIS A 26 -49.03 5.85 -15.16
CA HIS A 26 -47.68 6.08 -15.62
C HIS A 26 -46.74 5.04 -14.99
N LEU A 27 -45.89 4.47 -15.82
CA LEU A 27 -44.74 3.66 -15.44
C LEU A 27 -43.90 4.41 -14.40
N THR A 28 -43.71 3.80 -13.23
CA THR A 28 -42.42 3.89 -12.56
C THR A 28 -42.20 2.57 -11.84
N GLU A 29 -41.47 1.70 -12.52
CA GLU A 29 -40.73 0.60 -11.91
C GLU A 29 -39.69 1.16 -10.92
N ASP A 30 -39.21 0.26 -10.08
CA ASP A 30 -38.02 0.37 -9.23
C ASP A 30 -38.19 0.94 -7.83
N ALA A 31 -38.61 0.02 -6.98
CA ALA A 31 -38.25 -0.04 -5.58
C ALA A 31 -36.71 -0.13 -5.41
N ALA A 32 -36.03 1.02 -5.33
CA ALA A 32 -34.76 1.20 -4.63
C ALA A 32 -34.35 2.67 -4.72
N TYR A 33 -34.40 3.40 -3.60
CA TYR A 33 -33.45 4.43 -3.13
C TYR A 33 -34.13 5.38 -2.13
N THR A 34 -34.52 4.88 -0.96
CA THR A 34 -34.76 5.79 0.18
C THR A 34 -33.40 6.13 0.78
N VAL A 35 -32.75 7.16 0.25
CA VAL A 35 -31.61 7.79 0.93
C VAL A 35 -32.15 8.43 2.20
N ASN A 36 -31.73 7.94 3.35
CA ASN A 36 -31.92 8.66 4.60
C ASN A 36 -31.09 9.95 4.51
N LEU A 37 -31.78 11.07 4.28
CA LEU A 37 -31.20 12.40 4.19
C LEU A 37 -30.86 12.93 5.60
N THR A 38 -29.92 12.27 6.28
CA THR A 38 -29.39 12.73 7.59
C THR A 38 -27.92 12.38 7.83
N ASP A 39 -27.24 11.72 6.90
CA ASP A 39 -25.79 11.57 7.02
C ASP A 39 -25.12 12.83 6.45
N PRO A 40 -24.50 13.69 7.27
CA PRO A 40 -23.67 14.76 6.72
C PRO A 40 -22.54 14.12 5.93
N VAL A 41 -22.45 14.47 4.64
CA VAL A 41 -21.32 14.08 3.79
C VAL A 41 -20.04 14.57 4.47
N GLU A 42 -19.32 13.67 5.14
CA GLU A 42 -18.01 13.94 5.72
C GLU A 42 -17.09 14.38 4.59
N MET A 43 -16.76 15.68 4.60
CA MET A 43 -15.71 16.22 3.76
C MET A 43 -14.40 15.51 4.11
N PRO A 44 -13.59 15.06 3.14
CA PRO A 44 -12.33 14.37 3.45
C PRO A 44 -11.47 15.32 4.27
N GLU A 45 -11.26 14.99 5.55
CA GLU A 45 -10.45 15.81 6.44
C GLU A 45 -9.09 16.05 5.80
N LYS A 46 -8.69 17.33 5.75
CA LYS A 46 -7.39 17.73 5.21
C LYS A 46 -6.31 17.00 5.99
N ARG A 47 -5.64 16.04 5.34
CA ARG A 47 -4.59 15.20 5.94
C ARG A 47 -3.59 16.10 6.67
N LYS A 48 -3.57 16.00 8.00
CA LYS A 48 -2.58 16.69 8.85
C LYS A 48 -1.19 16.22 8.41
N LYS A 49 -0.34 17.17 8.04
CA LYS A 49 1.07 16.89 7.73
C LYS A 49 1.86 16.96 9.03
N TYR A 50 2.67 15.95 9.27
CA TYR A 50 3.57 15.89 10.43
C TYR A 50 5.01 15.96 9.94
N ASP A 51 5.81 16.77 10.62
CA ASP A 51 7.22 16.91 10.29
C ASP A 51 7.99 15.62 10.56
N ARG A 52 9.15 15.47 9.93
CA ARG A 52 9.97 14.26 10.07
C ARG A 52 10.41 14.03 11.52
N GLU A 53 10.88 15.08 12.18
CA GLU A 53 11.36 15.03 13.56
C GLU A 53 10.24 14.63 14.54
N PHE A 54 9.02 15.16 14.34
CA PHE A 54 7.88 14.79 15.16
C PHE A 54 7.54 13.30 15.03
N ARG A 55 7.53 12.76 13.81
CA ARG A 55 7.28 11.34 13.55
C ARG A 55 8.32 10.45 14.22
N GLU A 56 9.60 10.80 14.09
CA GLU A 56 10.71 10.06 14.70
C GLU A 56 10.63 10.11 16.23
N GLY A 57 10.34 11.28 16.80
CA GLY A 57 10.14 11.44 18.23
C GLY A 57 8.97 10.60 18.76
N ALA A 58 7.85 10.57 18.04
CA ALA A 58 6.67 9.78 18.42
C ALA A 58 6.95 8.26 18.40
N VAL A 59 7.64 7.76 17.36
CA VAL A 59 8.07 6.36 17.27
C VAL A 59 9.02 6.02 18.43
N ARG A 60 10.00 6.88 18.70
CA ARG A 60 10.97 6.67 19.78
C ARG A 60 10.29 6.54 21.14
N ILE A 61 9.29 7.37 21.44
CA ILE A 61 8.53 7.28 22.70
C ILE A 61 7.89 5.88 22.84
N VAL A 62 7.24 5.37 21.80
CA VAL A 62 6.63 4.03 21.83
C VAL A 62 7.67 2.95 22.09
N GLU A 63 8.81 3.02 21.41
CA GLU A 63 9.88 2.01 21.51
C GLU A 63 10.61 2.03 22.86
N GLU A 64 10.95 3.22 23.37
CA GLU A 64 11.71 3.35 24.61
C GLU A 64 10.86 3.14 25.86
N THR A 65 9.60 3.57 25.83
CA THR A 65 8.71 3.46 27.00
C THR A 65 7.91 2.16 27.03
N GLY A 66 7.81 1.45 25.91
CA GLY A 66 6.97 0.25 25.77
C GLY A 66 5.47 0.49 25.95
N LYS A 67 5.03 1.76 26.00
CA LYS A 67 3.62 2.10 26.17
C LYS A 67 2.79 1.66 24.95
N PRO A 68 1.51 1.31 25.14
CA PRO A 68 0.61 1.03 24.02
C PRO A 68 0.53 2.21 23.05
N ILE A 69 0.52 1.90 21.75
CA ILE A 69 0.44 2.91 20.67
C ILE A 69 -0.77 3.83 20.87
N ALA A 70 -1.93 3.27 21.26
CA ALA A 70 -3.15 4.03 21.58
C ALA A 70 -2.95 5.07 22.70
N ALA A 71 -2.13 4.78 23.71
CA ALA A 71 -1.86 5.72 24.79
C ALA A 71 -0.98 6.87 24.29
N VAL A 72 0.12 6.54 23.62
CA VAL A 72 1.04 7.56 23.08
C VAL A 72 0.36 8.42 22.00
N ALA A 73 -0.49 7.82 21.18
CA ALA A 73 -1.27 8.53 20.15
C ALA A 73 -2.20 9.58 20.78
N ARG A 74 -2.90 9.23 21.85
CA ARG A 74 -3.76 10.16 22.61
C ARG A 74 -2.95 11.29 23.25
N ASP A 75 -1.83 10.95 23.89
CA ASP A 75 -0.96 11.94 24.54
C ASP A 75 -0.40 12.96 23.53
N LEU A 76 -0.12 12.52 22.30
CA LEU A 76 0.44 13.36 21.23
C LEU A 76 -0.62 14.03 20.34
N GLY A 77 -1.92 13.72 20.55
CA GLY A 77 -3.00 14.21 19.68
C GLY A 77 -2.93 13.70 18.24
N VAL A 78 -2.35 12.51 18.03
CA VAL A 78 -2.19 11.84 16.73
C VAL A 78 -3.19 10.70 16.62
N HIS A 79 -3.71 10.45 15.42
CA HIS A 79 -4.57 9.29 15.18
C HIS A 79 -3.79 7.98 15.42
N GLU A 80 -4.35 7.04 16.18
CA GLU A 80 -3.68 5.78 16.56
C GLU A 80 -3.12 5.01 15.36
N GLY A 81 -3.94 4.79 14.33
CA GLY A 81 -3.49 4.11 13.11
C GLY A 81 -2.35 4.83 12.38
N THR A 82 -2.25 6.16 12.51
CA THR A 82 -1.14 6.92 11.91
C THR A 82 0.17 6.65 12.66
N LEU A 83 0.14 6.70 14.00
CA LEU A 83 1.30 6.36 14.81
C LEU A 83 1.69 4.88 14.64
N GLY A 84 0.70 3.99 14.59
CA GLY A 84 0.92 2.57 14.32
C GLY A 84 1.66 2.32 13.01
N ASN A 85 1.25 3.00 11.94
CA ASN A 85 1.94 2.92 10.65
C ASN A 85 3.40 3.41 10.72
N TRP A 86 3.68 4.48 11.47
CA TRP A 86 5.05 4.96 11.63
C TRP A 86 5.93 3.97 12.39
N VAL A 87 5.40 3.39 13.48
CA VAL A 87 6.11 2.38 14.27
C VAL A 87 6.37 1.11 13.44
N ALA A 88 5.38 0.63 12.69
CA ALA A 88 5.55 -0.52 11.80
C ALA A 88 6.64 -0.27 10.75
N ARG A 89 6.61 0.87 10.07
CA ARG A 89 7.63 1.23 9.08
C ARG A 89 9.02 1.41 9.69
N ALA A 90 9.12 1.91 10.92
CA ALA A 90 10.38 2.03 11.62
C ALA A 90 10.97 0.66 11.99
N ARG A 91 10.10 -0.29 12.40
CA ARG A 91 10.50 -1.68 12.64
C ARG A 91 10.96 -2.37 11.37
N GLU A 92 10.19 -2.27 10.29
CA GLU A 92 10.56 -2.77 8.96
C GLU A 92 11.90 -2.19 8.46
N ALA A 93 12.13 -0.89 8.69
CA ALA A 93 13.39 -0.24 8.32
C ALA A 93 14.58 -0.76 9.14
N ARG A 94 14.38 -1.10 10.42
CA ARG A 94 15.41 -1.68 11.30
C ARG A 94 15.68 -3.15 11.01
N GLU A 95 14.63 -3.91 10.79
CA GLU A 95 14.69 -5.34 10.44
C GLU A 95 15.27 -5.56 9.04
N GLY A 96 15.45 -4.46 8.30
CA GLY A 96 16.09 -4.44 7.00
C GLY A 96 15.10 -4.85 5.93
N ARG A 97 15.09 -4.07 4.84
CA ARG A 97 14.51 -4.52 3.58
C ARG A 97 14.96 -5.96 3.33
N GLY A 98 14.02 -6.90 3.34
CA GLY A 98 14.27 -8.33 3.14
C GLY A 98 14.83 -8.69 1.76
N GLU A 99 15.18 -7.71 0.93
CA GLU A 99 15.80 -7.90 -0.38
C GLU A 99 16.95 -6.91 -0.55
N LEU A 100 18.18 -7.44 -0.51
CA LEU A 100 19.37 -6.72 -0.97
C LEU A 100 19.19 -6.44 -2.47
N THR A 101 19.36 -5.18 -2.86
CA THR A 101 19.34 -4.86 -4.29
C THR A 101 20.55 -5.47 -4.98
N ARG A 102 20.51 -5.60 -6.31
CA ARG A 102 21.66 -6.07 -7.08
C ARG A 102 22.91 -5.21 -6.83
N ASP A 103 22.72 -3.90 -6.76
CA ASP A 103 23.80 -2.95 -6.51
C ASP A 103 24.38 -3.13 -5.09
N ASP A 104 23.54 -3.39 -4.09
CA ASP A 104 24.00 -3.72 -2.73
C ASP A 104 24.85 -5.00 -2.70
N LEU A 105 24.48 -6.02 -3.48
CA LEU A 105 25.24 -7.27 -3.59
C LEU A 105 26.58 -7.08 -4.31
N GLU A 106 26.60 -6.28 -5.37
CA GLU A 106 27.83 -5.95 -6.12
C GLU A 106 28.80 -5.17 -5.24
N GLU A 107 28.29 -4.18 -4.50
CA GLU A 107 29.07 -3.39 -3.55
C GLU A 107 29.62 -4.26 -2.41
N LEU A 108 28.78 -5.14 -1.84
CA LEU A 108 29.21 -6.06 -0.79
C LEU A 108 30.29 -7.03 -1.27
N LYS A 109 30.22 -7.47 -2.54
CA LYS A 109 31.27 -8.29 -3.16
C LYS A 109 32.57 -7.50 -3.35
N ARG A 110 32.49 -6.25 -3.78
CA ARG A 110 33.65 -5.34 -3.92
C ARG A 110 34.34 -5.13 -2.58
N LEU A 111 33.58 -4.75 -1.56
CA LEU A 111 34.09 -4.51 -0.20
C LEU A 111 34.72 -5.77 0.40
N ARG A 112 34.13 -6.96 0.19
CA ARG A 112 34.73 -8.21 0.66
C ARG A 112 36.08 -8.52 0.01
N ARG A 113 36.26 -8.18 -1.26
CA ARG A 113 37.55 -8.33 -1.96
C ARG A 113 38.59 -7.36 -1.38
N GLU A 114 38.23 -6.10 -1.25
CA GLU A 114 39.10 -5.07 -0.68
C GLU A 114 39.54 -5.43 0.74
N VAL A 115 38.62 -5.89 1.59
CA VAL A 115 38.94 -6.35 2.94
C VAL A 115 39.91 -7.55 2.92
N ALA A 116 39.76 -8.47 1.97
CA ALA A 116 40.66 -9.62 1.85
C ALA A 116 42.08 -9.18 1.45
N GLU A 117 42.17 -8.26 0.49
CA GLU A 117 43.43 -7.68 0.01
C GLU A 117 44.14 -6.92 1.13
N LEU A 118 43.44 -5.99 1.79
CA LEU A 118 43.98 -5.22 2.92
C LEU A 118 44.45 -6.13 4.07
N ARG A 119 43.73 -7.23 4.33
CA ARG A 119 44.15 -8.22 5.34
C ARG A 119 45.45 -8.91 4.94
N MET A 120 45.59 -9.28 3.67
CA MET A 120 46.80 -9.90 3.14
C MET A 120 48.00 -8.95 3.23
N GLU A 121 47.85 -7.70 2.79
CA GLU A 121 48.89 -6.67 2.88
C GLU A 121 49.32 -6.44 4.33
N ARG A 122 48.35 -6.27 5.23
CA ARG A 122 48.59 -6.13 6.66
C ARG A 122 49.36 -7.31 7.23
N ASP A 123 49.06 -8.53 6.79
CA ASP A 123 49.76 -9.74 7.26
C ASP A 123 51.18 -9.85 6.69
N VAL A 124 51.41 -9.43 5.45
CA VAL A 124 52.76 -9.31 4.88
C VAL A 124 53.58 -8.31 5.68
N LEU A 125 53.03 -7.10 5.92
CA LEU A 125 53.71 -6.07 6.71
C LEU A 125 54.05 -6.56 8.12
N LYS A 126 53.11 -7.22 8.80
CA LYS A 126 53.38 -7.81 10.12
C LYS A 126 54.53 -8.82 10.09
N ARG A 127 54.57 -9.72 9.10
CA ARG A 127 55.67 -10.69 8.95
C ARG A 127 57.00 -10.00 8.68
N SER A 128 57.03 -8.99 7.82
CA SER A 128 58.23 -8.20 7.52
C SER A 128 58.76 -7.49 8.76
N VAL A 129 57.88 -6.85 9.55
CA VAL A 129 58.25 -6.19 10.80
C VAL A 129 58.83 -7.19 11.80
N VAL A 130 58.24 -8.38 11.94
CA VAL A 130 58.77 -9.42 12.84
C VAL A 130 60.18 -9.85 12.42
N LEU A 131 60.44 -10.03 11.12
CA LEU A 131 61.77 -10.38 10.62
C LEU A 131 62.79 -9.26 10.90
N TRP A 132 62.40 -8.00 10.65
CA TRP A 132 63.27 -6.85 10.89
C TRP A 132 63.62 -6.69 12.37
N VAL A 133 62.64 -6.80 13.27
CA VAL A 133 62.88 -6.73 14.72
C VAL A 133 63.84 -7.83 15.16
N LYS A 134 63.67 -9.07 14.69
CA LYS A 134 64.56 -10.19 15.03
C LYS A 134 66.01 -9.92 14.62
N GLU A 135 66.22 -9.36 13.42
CA GLU A 135 67.56 -9.01 12.93
C GLU A 135 68.18 -7.87 13.73
N ALA A 136 67.39 -6.84 14.09
CA ALA A 136 67.87 -5.72 14.89
C ALA A 136 68.21 -6.06 16.35
N THR A 137 67.68 -7.18 16.87
CA THR A 137 67.92 -7.66 18.25
C THR A 137 69.01 -8.73 18.36
N LYS A 138 69.64 -9.12 17.25
CA LYS A 138 70.81 -10.00 17.23
C LYS A 138 72.09 -9.21 17.50
#